data_AF-A0A4V2EMP5-F1
#
_entry.id   AF-A0A4V2EMP5-F1
#
_cell.length_a   1.000
_cell.length_b   1.000
_cell.length_c   1.000
_cell.angle_alpha   90.00
_cell.angle_beta   90.00
_cell.angle_gamma   90.00
#
_symmetry.space_group_name_H-M   'P 1'
#
loop_
_entity.id
_entity.type
_entity.pdbx_description
1 polymer ?
#
loop_
_entity_poly.entity_id
_entity_poly.type
_entity_poly.pdbx_seq_one_letter_code
_entity_poly.pdbx_strand_id
1 'polypeptide(L)'
;MLSHPTASLFETQAARIWLRKRGVEVATPTPLLAVRLGTRQLRQPSGHKQRQFRYWIAGVLLSTGLFSLLFALRIPEEQMVTGHTGTVIICAIQLAEWATRRARDREAAARLPHRVASVSQSRLAPLDGWYVASTTVAFGGGIALATTMFVATPQYGHYAWTWLLLLGVAGAVAAFLVVSILRAPTLADDTTSLAIDTRLRRSDLYDLCPAVCVLIPLTDFLQRDQPAPYTWPMAGHAALAMGLFAIGWLRQRHRPLPAGHYGT
;
A
#
# COMPACT_ATOMS: atom_id res chain seq x y z
N MET A 1 -29.80 -6.37 -28.39
CA MET A 1 -29.31 -5.02 -28.01
C MET A 1 -28.92 -5.06 -26.54
N LEU A 2 -27.62 -5.09 -26.23
CA LEU A 2 -27.13 -5.03 -24.85
C LEU A 2 -27.01 -3.55 -24.47
N SER A 3 -27.62 -3.14 -23.37
CA SER A 3 -27.49 -1.78 -22.84
C SER A 3 -26.02 -1.51 -22.54
N HIS A 4 -25.45 -0.48 -23.18
CA HIS A 4 -24.12 -0.02 -22.82
C HIS A 4 -24.13 0.41 -21.34
N PRO A 5 -23.12 0.02 -20.53
CA PRO A 5 -23.04 0.44 -19.15
C PRO A 5 -23.00 1.97 -19.09
N THR A 6 -24.04 2.58 -18.53
CA THR A 6 -24.13 4.03 -18.37
C THR A 6 -23.44 4.43 -17.07
N ALA A 7 -22.31 5.11 -17.19
CA ALA A 7 -21.67 5.74 -16.04
C ALA A 7 -22.59 6.84 -15.48
N SER A 8 -22.71 6.92 -14.17
CA SER A 8 -23.43 8.02 -13.52
C SER A 8 -22.73 9.36 -13.77
N LEU A 9 -23.48 10.46 -13.73
CA LEU A 9 -22.91 11.82 -13.88
C LEU A 9 -21.76 12.08 -12.88
N PHE A 10 -21.88 11.54 -11.66
CA PHE A 10 -20.86 11.63 -10.62
C PHE A 10 -19.59 10.86 -10.96
N GLU A 11 -19.70 9.65 -11.49
CA GLU A 11 -18.56 8.84 -11.96
C GLU A 11 -17.82 9.55 -13.11
N THR A 12 -18.58 10.10 -14.08
CA THR A 12 -18.07 10.89 -15.19
C THR A 12 -17.31 12.12 -14.71
N GLN A 13 -17.88 12.88 -13.77
CA GLN A 13 -17.23 14.09 -13.23
C GLN A 13 -15.95 13.76 -12.44
N ALA A 14 -15.97 12.70 -11.64
CA ALA A 14 -14.79 12.23 -10.93
C ALA A 14 -13.67 11.84 -11.90
N ALA A 15 -13.98 11.03 -12.92
CA ALA A 15 -13.01 10.66 -13.94
C ALA A 15 -12.40 11.88 -14.65
N ARG A 16 -13.21 12.88 -15.02
CA ARG A 16 -12.72 14.15 -15.60
C ARG A 16 -11.75 14.87 -14.67
N ILE A 17 -12.08 14.98 -13.38
CA ILE A 17 -11.19 15.63 -12.39
C ILE A 17 -9.87 14.85 -12.26
N TRP A 18 -9.92 13.51 -12.25
CA TRP A 18 -8.72 12.67 -12.19
C TRP A 18 -7.81 12.82 -13.41
N LEU A 19 -8.41 12.86 -14.61
CA LEU A 19 -7.71 13.02 -15.89
C LEU A 19 -7.10 14.42 -16.01
N ARG A 20 -7.87 15.47 -15.67
CA ARG A 20 -7.39 16.86 -15.67
C ARG A 20 -6.21 17.07 -14.73
N LYS A 21 -6.24 16.46 -13.54
CA LYS A 21 -5.09 16.47 -12.60
C LYS A 21 -3.82 15.85 -13.17
N ARG A 22 -3.91 15.14 -14.30
CA ARG A 22 -2.79 14.48 -15.00
C ARG A 22 -2.55 15.06 -16.40
N GLY A 23 -3.09 16.26 -16.66
CA GLY A 23 -2.88 16.98 -17.92
C GLY A 23 -3.68 16.46 -19.10
N VAL A 24 -4.72 15.64 -18.88
CA VAL A 24 -5.61 15.17 -19.93
C VAL A 24 -6.98 15.81 -19.75
N GLU A 25 -7.35 16.70 -20.67
CA GLU A 25 -8.68 17.28 -20.72
C GLU A 25 -9.57 16.49 -21.67
N VAL A 26 -10.73 16.06 -21.18
CA VAL A 26 -11.77 15.38 -21.96
C VAL A 26 -13.13 15.98 -21.59
N ALA A 27 -13.97 16.20 -22.59
CA ALA A 27 -15.36 16.59 -22.42
C ALA A 27 -16.16 15.43 -21.82
N THR A 28 -16.03 14.22 -22.40
CA THR A 28 -16.68 13.00 -21.90
C THR A 28 -15.72 11.81 -21.87
N PRO A 29 -15.30 11.35 -20.66
CA PRO A 29 -14.52 10.12 -20.51
C PRO A 29 -15.28 8.91 -21.05
N THR A 30 -14.55 7.90 -21.51
CA THR A 30 -15.19 6.63 -21.90
C THR A 30 -15.94 6.01 -20.70
N PRO A 31 -17.07 5.30 -20.91
CA PRO A 31 -17.88 4.76 -19.82
C PRO A 31 -17.11 3.85 -18.86
N LEU A 32 -16.20 3.02 -19.38
CA LEU A 32 -15.32 2.17 -18.58
C LEU A 32 -14.45 3.01 -17.62
N LEU A 33 -13.83 4.07 -18.13
CA LEU A 33 -12.98 4.96 -17.34
C LEU A 33 -13.78 5.75 -16.31
N ALA A 34 -14.97 6.22 -16.70
CA ALA A 34 -15.90 6.88 -15.79
C ALA A 34 -16.26 5.96 -14.61
N VAL A 35 -16.72 4.73 -14.85
CA VAL A 35 -17.07 3.78 -13.77
C VAL A 35 -15.85 3.46 -12.91
N ARG A 36 -14.69 3.22 -13.51
CA ARG A 36 -13.50 2.78 -12.77
C ARG A 36 -12.86 3.89 -11.94
N LEU A 37 -12.62 5.06 -12.53
CA LEU A 37 -12.06 6.21 -11.82
C LEU A 37 -13.10 6.78 -10.86
N GLY A 38 -14.37 6.78 -11.26
CA GLY A 38 -15.51 7.18 -10.45
C GLY A 38 -15.62 6.34 -9.19
N THR A 39 -15.69 5.01 -9.27
CA THR A 39 -15.76 4.15 -8.06
C THR A 39 -14.56 4.33 -7.12
N ARG A 40 -13.37 4.62 -7.65
CA ARG A 40 -12.17 4.86 -6.84
C ARG A 40 -12.13 6.24 -6.19
N GLN A 41 -12.60 7.27 -6.88
CA GLN A 41 -12.45 8.66 -6.45
C GLN A 41 -13.74 9.27 -5.88
N LEU A 42 -14.89 8.65 -6.12
CA LEU A 42 -16.14 9.02 -5.49
C LEU A 42 -15.96 8.96 -3.99
N ARG A 43 -16.29 10.11 -3.40
CA ARG A 43 -16.24 10.40 -1.99
C ARG A 43 -16.71 9.16 -1.25
N GLN A 44 -15.80 8.66 -0.41
CA GLN A 44 -16.05 7.67 0.61
C GLN A 44 -17.52 7.74 1.08
N PRO A 45 -18.34 6.69 0.85
CA PRO A 45 -19.73 6.72 1.28
C PRO A 45 -19.79 7.02 2.78
N SER A 46 -20.91 7.55 3.27
CA SER A 46 -21.12 7.94 4.68
C SER A 46 -20.66 6.90 5.71
N GLY A 47 -20.52 5.63 5.33
CA GLY A 47 -19.95 4.55 6.14
C GLY A 47 -18.41 4.44 6.16
N HIS A 48 -17.61 5.33 5.54
CA HIS A 48 -16.15 5.20 5.59
C HIS A 48 -15.58 5.42 6.98
N LYS A 49 -16.07 6.43 7.72
CA LYS A 49 -15.67 6.63 9.12
C LYS A 49 -15.96 5.37 9.95
N GLN A 50 -17.12 4.74 9.73
CA GLN A 50 -17.49 3.51 10.40
C GLN A 50 -16.59 2.33 10.01
N ARG A 51 -16.24 2.19 8.72
CA ARG A 51 -15.28 1.15 8.28
C ARG A 51 -13.89 1.40 8.86
N GLN A 52 -13.38 2.62 8.75
CA GLN A 52 -12.08 3.01 9.30
C GLN A 52 -12.03 2.74 10.81
N PHE A 53 -13.12 3.04 11.53
CA PHE A 53 -13.25 2.71 12.95
C PHE A 53 -13.21 1.19 13.22
N ARG A 54 -13.94 0.37 12.44
CA ARG A 54 -13.87 -1.09 12.56
C ARG A 54 -12.46 -1.64 12.32
N TYR A 55 -11.74 -1.07 11.36
CA TYR A 55 -10.36 -1.47 11.07
C TYR A 55 -9.37 -1.00 12.13
N TRP A 56 -9.61 0.16 12.73
CA TRP A 56 -8.92 0.60 13.93
C TRP A 56 -9.12 -0.37 15.09
N ILE A 57 -10.36 -0.77 15.37
CA ILE A 57 -10.67 -1.79 16.40
C ILE A 57 -9.96 -3.10 16.08
N ALA A 58 -10.03 -3.58 14.84
CA ALA A 58 -9.34 -4.80 14.44
C ALA A 58 -7.81 -4.70 14.61
N GLY A 59 -7.22 -3.56 14.26
CA GLY A 59 -5.80 -3.28 14.49
C GLY A 59 -5.44 -3.28 15.98
N VAL A 60 -6.27 -2.67 16.83
CA VAL A 60 -6.09 -2.68 18.29
C VAL A 60 -6.17 -4.11 18.83
N LEU A 61 -7.19 -4.89 18.44
CA LEU A 61 -7.35 -6.28 18.87
C LEU A 61 -6.18 -7.17 18.44
N LEU A 62 -5.71 -7.03 17.20
CA LEU A 62 -4.52 -7.74 16.71
C LEU A 62 -3.27 -7.31 17.49
N SER A 63 -3.16 -6.03 17.84
CA SER A 63 -2.05 -5.52 18.64
C SER A 63 -2.08 -6.10 20.05
N THR A 64 -3.24 -6.13 20.69
CA THR A 64 -3.43 -6.78 21.99
C THR A 64 -3.07 -8.27 21.91
N GLY A 65 -3.48 -8.97 20.86
CA GLY A 65 -3.10 -10.38 20.64
C GLY A 65 -1.59 -10.57 20.50
N LEU A 66 -0.92 -9.70 19.74
CA LEU A 66 0.55 -9.72 19.61
C LEU A 66 1.23 -9.44 20.96
N PHE A 67 0.76 -8.43 21.70
CA PHE A 67 1.29 -8.10 23.03
C PHE A 67 1.12 -9.28 24.00
N SER A 68 -0.06 -9.89 24.05
CA SER A 68 -0.31 -11.08 24.87
C SER A 68 0.60 -12.25 24.50
N LEU A 69 0.90 -12.44 23.21
CA LEU A 69 1.85 -13.46 22.76
C LEU A 69 3.27 -13.15 23.23
N LEU A 70 3.73 -11.91 23.07
CA LEU A 70 5.07 -11.50 23.52
C LEU A 70 5.22 -11.62 25.05
N PHE A 71 4.17 -11.27 25.78
CA PHE A 71 4.09 -11.45 27.23
C PHE A 71 4.13 -12.93 27.62
N ALA A 72 3.40 -13.80 26.92
CA ALA A 72 3.44 -15.25 27.15
C ALA A 72 4.84 -15.84 26.89
N LEU A 73 5.60 -15.26 25.95
CA LEU A 73 7.00 -15.59 25.68
C LEU A 73 7.99 -15.01 26.70
N ARG A 74 7.49 -14.33 27.75
CA ARG A 74 8.28 -13.71 28.84
C ARG A 74 9.32 -12.72 28.33
N ILE A 75 9.04 -12.03 27.23
CA ILE A 75 9.90 -10.96 26.74
C ILE A 75 9.65 -9.74 27.64
N PRO A 76 10.69 -9.16 28.27
CA PRO A 76 10.52 -7.97 29.09
C PRO A 76 10.03 -6.79 28.26
N GLU A 77 9.05 -6.02 28.77
CA GLU A 77 8.42 -4.92 28.03
C GLU A 77 9.44 -3.86 27.62
N GLU A 78 10.41 -3.59 28.49
CA GLU A 78 11.53 -2.67 28.29
C GLU A 78 12.46 -3.08 27.14
N GLN A 79 12.44 -4.36 26.75
CA GLN A 79 13.22 -4.90 25.64
C GLN A 79 12.42 -5.07 24.34
N MET A 80 11.12 -4.74 24.33
CA MET A 80 10.29 -4.78 23.12
C MET A 80 10.43 -3.50 22.28
N VAL A 81 10.30 -3.59 20.96
CA VAL A 81 10.11 -2.40 20.11
C VAL A 81 8.79 -1.71 20.49
N THR A 82 8.84 -0.43 20.88
CA THR A 82 7.65 0.27 21.40
C THR A 82 6.59 0.47 20.32
N GLY A 83 7.04 0.61 19.09
CA GLY A 83 6.18 0.82 17.92
C GLY A 83 5.40 -0.43 17.43
N HIS A 84 5.47 -1.58 18.12
CA HIS A 84 4.73 -2.78 17.71
C HIS A 84 3.24 -2.51 17.47
N THR A 85 2.60 -1.72 18.34
CA THR A 85 1.17 -1.38 18.22
C THR A 85 0.88 -0.56 16.96
N GLY A 86 1.71 0.46 16.69
CA GLY A 86 1.59 1.26 15.46
C GLY A 86 1.75 0.40 14.20
N THR A 87 2.66 -0.58 14.22
CA THR A 87 2.92 -1.47 13.07
C THR A 87 1.67 -2.27 12.72
N VAL A 88 1.08 -2.91 13.73
CA VAL A 88 -0.11 -3.75 13.55
C VAL A 88 -1.30 -2.92 13.07
N ILE A 89 -1.51 -1.73 13.66
CA ILE A 89 -2.59 -0.82 13.25
C ILE A 89 -2.42 -0.38 11.80
N ILE A 90 -1.21 0.05 11.41
CA ILE A 90 -0.95 0.47 10.02
C ILE A 90 -1.17 -0.70 9.05
N CYS A 91 -0.71 -1.91 9.38
CA CYS A 91 -0.97 -3.10 8.58
C CYS A 91 -2.46 -3.38 8.41
N ALA A 92 -3.23 -3.30 9.50
CA ALA A 92 -4.68 -3.48 9.47
C ALA A 92 -5.37 -2.43 8.58
N ILE A 93 -4.97 -1.16 8.68
CA ILE A 93 -5.48 -0.06 7.84
C ILE A 93 -5.15 -0.30 6.36
N GLN A 94 -3.95 -0.78 6.02
CA GLN A 94 -3.62 -1.06 4.61
C GLN A 94 -4.44 -2.22 4.04
N LEU A 95 -4.59 -3.32 4.80
CA LEU A 95 -5.43 -4.46 4.40
C LEU A 95 -6.89 -4.05 4.20
N ALA A 96 -7.39 -3.21 5.09
CA ALA A 96 -8.71 -2.63 5.07
C ALA A 96 -8.99 -1.76 3.85
N GLU A 97 -8.08 -0.83 3.56
CA GLU A 97 -8.14 0.00 2.37
C GLU A 97 -8.12 -0.85 1.11
N TRP A 98 -7.23 -1.83 1.06
CA TRP A 98 -7.15 -2.76 -0.07
C TRP A 98 -8.44 -3.55 -0.25
N ALA A 99 -8.99 -4.13 0.82
CA ALA A 99 -10.26 -4.85 0.76
C ALA A 99 -11.40 -3.97 0.22
N THR A 100 -11.42 -2.70 0.61
CA THR A 100 -12.40 -1.72 0.10
C THR A 100 -12.19 -1.41 -1.37
N ARG A 101 -10.94 -1.16 -1.82
CA ARG A 101 -10.61 -0.96 -3.24
C ARG A 101 -10.99 -2.20 -4.07
N ARG A 102 -10.70 -3.39 -3.53
CA ARG A 102 -10.98 -4.68 -4.17
C ARG A 102 -12.48 -4.94 -4.35
N ALA A 103 -13.29 -4.62 -3.34
CA ALA A 103 -14.74 -4.73 -3.43
C ALA A 103 -15.31 -3.83 -4.54
N ARG A 104 -14.84 -2.58 -4.60
CA ARG A 104 -15.27 -1.63 -5.65
C ARG A 104 -14.83 -2.04 -7.05
N ASP A 105 -13.60 -2.55 -7.19
CA ASP A 105 -13.13 -3.08 -8.47
C ASP A 105 -13.99 -4.28 -8.92
N ARG A 106 -14.46 -5.13 -7.98
CA ARG A 106 -15.40 -6.22 -8.30
C ARG A 106 -16.79 -5.71 -8.69
N GLU A 107 -17.31 -4.70 -8.00
CA GLU A 107 -18.59 -4.06 -8.35
C GLU A 107 -18.53 -3.42 -9.74
N ALA A 108 -17.44 -2.70 -10.05
CA ALA A 108 -17.19 -2.14 -11.36
C ALA A 108 -17.11 -3.26 -12.42
N ALA A 109 -16.36 -4.34 -12.14
CA ALA A 109 -16.26 -5.49 -13.04
C ALA A 109 -17.62 -6.17 -13.31
N ALA A 110 -18.50 -6.24 -12.31
CA ALA A 110 -19.82 -6.85 -12.44
C ALA A 110 -20.77 -6.03 -13.34
N ARG A 111 -20.53 -4.72 -13.50
CA ARG A 111 -21.30 -3.85 -14.40
C ARG A 111 -20.83 -3.90 -15.85
N LEU A 112 -19.69 -4.54 -16.13
CA LEU A 112 -19.12 -4.58 -17.47
C LEU A 112 -19.64 -5.81 -18.23
N PRO A 113 -20.27 -5.63 -19.40
CA PRO A 113 -20.94 -6.70 -20.13
C PRO A 113 -19.97 -7.74 -20.73
N HIS A 114 -18.69 -7.39 -20.90
CA HIS A 114 -17.64 -8.34 -21.30
C HIS A 114 -16.51 -8.26 -20.28
N ARG A 115 -16.04 -9.41 -19.79
CA ARG A 115 -14.74 -9.48 -19.10
C ARG A 115 -13.70 -9.21 -20.17
N VAL A 116 -13.33 -7.96 -20.39
CA VAL A 116 -12.44 -7.63 -21.49
C VAL A 116 -11.05 -8.14 -21.18
N ALA A 117 -10.80 -9.30 -21.76
CA ALA A 117 -9.58 -10.08 -21.69
C ALA A 117 -9.08 -10.22 -23.12
N SER A 118 -8.33 -9.23 -23.62
CA SER A 118 -7.64 -9.40 -24.90
C SER A 118 -6.23 -8.83 -24.93
N VAL A 119 -5.80 -8.04 -23.95
CA VAL A 119 -4.41 -7.55 -23.92
C VAL A 119 -3.64 -8.19 -22.76
N SER A 120 -2.88 -9.22 -23.09
CA SER A 120 -1.92 -9.85 -22.18
C SER A 120 -0.77 -8.90 -21.92
N GLN A 121 -0.89 -8.08 -20.87
CA GLN A 121 0.25 -7.35 -20.32
C GLN A 121 0.89 -8.19 -19.22
N SER A 122 2.22 -8.14 -19.12
CA SER A 122 2.95 -8.79 -18.03
C SER A 122 2.33 -8.38 -16.68
N ARG A 123 1.99 -9.38 -15.85
CA ARG A 123 1.47 -9.14 -14.49
C ARG A 123 2.45 -8.36 -13.62
N LEU A 124 3.71 -8.31 -14.00
CA LEU A 124 4.76 -7.57 -13.31
C LEU A 124 4.92 -6.12 -13.81
N ALA A 125 4.22 -5.71 -14.87
CA ALA A 125 4.31 -4.35 -15.40
C ALA A 125 4.03 -3.22 -14.37
N PRO A 126 3.17 -3.42 -13.35
CA PRO A 126 3.01 -2.44 -12.29
C PRO A 126 4.25 -2.28 -11.39
N LEU A 127 5.06 -3.32 -11.21
CA LEU A 127 6.29 -3.26 -10.42
C LEU A 127 7.36 -2.51 -11.23
N ASP A 128 7.74 -1.33 -10.79
CA ASP A 128 8.92 -0.65 -11.31
C ASP A 128 10.15 -0.95 -10.43
N GLY A 129 11.33 -0.70 -10.98
CA GLY A 129 12.59 -0.92 -10.24
C GLY A 129 12.70 -0.06 -8.99
N TRP A 130 12.00 1.09 -8.93
CA TRP A 130 11.97 1.96 -7.77
C TRP A 130 11.22 1.34 -6.60
N TYR A 131 10.04 0.76 -6.85
CA TYR A 131 9.27 0.04 -5.86
C TYR A 131 10.04 -1.15 -5.30
N VAL A 132 10.69 -1.92 -6.19
CA VAL A 132 11.54 -3.06 -5.77
C VAL A 132 12.70 -2.56 -4.92
N ALA A 133 13.45 -1.56 -5.38
CA ALA A 133 14.57 -0.99 -4.63
C ALA A 133 14.14 -0.45 -3.25
N SER A 134 13.05 0.33 -3.17
CA SER A 134 12.57 0.87 -1.91
C SER A 134 12.12 -0.24 -0.96
N THR A 135 11.46 -1.29 -1.46
CA THR A 135 11.00 -2.42 -0.65
C THR A 135 12.18 -3.27 -0.16
N THR A 136 13.15 -3.55 -1.04
CA THR A 136 14.37 -4.27 -0.70
C THR A 136 15.18 -3.52 0.34
N VAL A 137 15.35 -2.20 0.19
CA VAL A 137 16.04 -1.41 1.21
C VAL A 137 15.25 -1.44 2.50
N ALA A 138 13.95 -1.13 2.48
CA ALA A 138 13.09 -1.10 3.68
C ALA A 138 13.16 -2.39 4.52
N PHE A 139 12.89 -3.54 3.90
CA PHE A 139 12.83 -4.82 4.60
C PHE A 139 14.19 -5.49 4.70
N GLY A 140 14.95 -5.55 3.61
CA GLY A 140 16.28 -6.19 3.59
C GLY A 140 17.28 -5.45 4.48
N GLY A 141 17.32 -4.12 4.43
CA GLY A 141 18.15 -3.31 5.32
C GLY A 141 17.73 -3.43 6.78
N GLY A 142 16.42 -3.48 7.05
CA GLY A 142 15.89 -3.67 8.41
C GLY A 142 16.25 -5.04 8.98
N ILE A 143 16.10 -6.10 8.19
CA ILE A 143 16.50 -7.46 8.57
C ILE A 143 18.02 -7.51 8.83
N ALA A 144 18.83 -6.96 7.93
CA ALA A 144 20.28 -6.94 8.10
C ALA A 144 20.69 -6.22 9.39
N LEU A 145 20.10 -5.05 9.68
CA LEU A 145 20.37 -4.31 10.93
C LEU A 145 19.93 -5.10 12.16
N ALA A 146 18.73 -5.66 12.16
CA ALA A 146 18.22 -6.43 13.29
C ALA A 146 19.04 -7.70 13.53
N THR A 147 19.43 -8.43 12.48
CA THR A 147 20.32 -9.59 12.58
C THR A 147 21.70 -9.19 13.10
N THR A 148 22.27 -8.09 12.61
CA THR A 148 23.56 -7.59 13.11
C THR A 148 23.48 -7.26 14.60
N MET A 149 22.42 -6.58 15.03
CA MET A 149 22.16 -6.27 16.43
C MET A 149 22.02 -7.52 17.30
N PHE A 150 21.31 -8.54 16.79
CA PHE A 150 21.14 -9.82 17.47
C PHE A 150 22.47 -10.55 17.69
N VAL A 151 23.35 -10.56 16.68
CA VAL A 151 24.62 -11.31 16.72
C VAL A 151 25.71 -10.54 17.48
N ALA A 152 25.87 -9.24 17.20
CA ALA A 152 26.99 -8.45 17.73
C ALA A 152 26.74 -7.91 19.14
N THR A 153 25.49 -7.85 19.59
CA THR A 153 25.12 -7.29 20.89
C THR A 153 24.03 -8.14 21.57
N PRO A 154 24.40 -9.25 22.23
CA PRO A 154 23.45 -10.18 22.84
C PRO A 154 22.50 -9.52 23.86
N GLN A 155 22.93 -8.46 24.53
CA GLN A 155 22.11 -7.66 25.45
C GLN A 155 20.87 -7.03 24.80
N TYR A 156 20.88 -6.84 23.48
CA TYR A 156 19.75 -6.35 22.68
C TYR A 156 19.05 -7.45 21.90
N GLY A 157 19.32 -8.73 22.20
CA GLY A 157 18.78 -9.87 21.45
C GLY A 157 17.25 -9.90 21.39
N HIS A 158 16.58 -9.60 22.51
CA HIS A 158 15.11 -9.52 22.55
C HIS A 158 14.54 -8.36 21.73
N TYR A 159 15.21 -7.19 21.75
CA TYR A 159 14.83 -6.06 20.92
C TYR A 159 14.97 -6.39 19.43
N ALA A 160 16.13 -6.93 19.04
CA ALA A 160 16.38 -7.35 17.67
C ALA A 160 15.38 -8.42 17.21
N TRP A 161 15.04 -9.38 18.07
CA TRP A 161 14.05 -10.41 17.78
C TRP A 161 12.65 -9.85 17.58
N THR A 162 12.19 -8.96 18.48
CA THR A 162 10.88 -8.32 18.33
C THR A 162 10.82 -7.43 17.10
N TRP A 163 11.91 -6.73 16.76
CA TRP A 163 12.01 -5.98 15.51
C TRP A 163 11.93 -6.87 14.27
N LEU A 164 12.64 -8.01 14.25
CA LEU A 164 12.54 -9.00 13.17
C LEU A 164 11.11 -9.54 13.02
N LEU A 165 10.44 -9.84 14.12
CA LEU A 165 9.05 -10.29 14.09
C LEU A 165 8.13 -9.25 13.45
N LEU A 166 8.28 -7.97 13.83
CA LEU A 166 7.50 -6.86 13.24
C LEU A 166 7.79 -6.67 11.75
N LEU A 167 9.06 -6.76 11.34
CA LEU A 167 9.45 -6.74 9.93
C LEU A 167 8.84 -7.92 9.17
N GLY A 168 8.81 -9.11 9.77
CA GLY A 168 8.16 -10.30 9.21
C GLY A 168 6.65 -10.10 9.00
N VAL A 169 5.95 -9.56 9.99
CA VAL A 169 4.51 -9.25 9.89
C VAL A 169 4.25 -8.20 8.81
N ALA A 170 4.96 -7.09 8.84
CA ALA A 170 4.81 -6.02 7.85
C ALA A 170 5.17 -6.50 6.43
N GLY A 171 6.21 -7.32 6.29
CA GLY A 171 6.64 -7.92 5.04
C GLY A 171 5.63 -8.92 4.48
N ALA A 172 5.02 -9.75 5.34
CA ALA A 172 3.96 -10.67 4.95
C ALA A 172 2.72 -9.92 4.43
N VAL A 173 2.33 -8.83 5.10
CA VAL A 173 1.25 -7.94 4.65
C VAL A 173 1.61 -7.28 3.33
N ALA A 174 2.84 -6.77 3.17
CA ALA A 174 3.35 -6.22 1.92
C ALA A 174 3.21 -7.22 0.77
N ALA A 175 3.72 -8.43 0.98
CA ALA A 175 3.71 -9.50 -0.01
C ALA A 175 2.27 -9.89 -0.38
N PHE A 176 1.38 -10.01 0.60
CA PHE A 176 -0.04 -10.26 0.36
C PHE A 176 -0.66 -9.15 -0.50
N LEU A 177 -0.45 -7.87 -0.16
CA LEU A 177 -0.97 -6.73 -0.91
C LEU A 177 -0.44 -6.72 -2.34
N VAL A 178 0.87 -6.88 -2.54
CA VAL A 178 1.50 -6.97 -3.86
C VAL A 178 0.89 -8.11 -4.67
N VAL A 179 0.89 -9.33 -4.14
CA VAL A 179 0.34 -10.50 -4.83
C VAL A 179 -1.13 -10.30 -5.17
N SER A 180 -1.92 -9.72 -4.27
CA SER A 180 -3.33 -9.45 -4.47
C SER A 180 -3.58 -8.40 -5.56
N ILE A 181 -2.77 -7.32 -5.59
CA ILE A 181 -2.81 -6.28 -6.64
C ILE A 181 -2.43 -6.88 -7.99
N LEU A 182 -1.39 -7.71 -8.06
CA LEU A 182 -0.93 -8.32 -9.31
C LEU A 182 -1.91 -9.41 -9.81
N ARG A 183 -2.59 -10.12 -8.92
CA ARG A 183 -3.62 -11.11 -9.25
C ARG A 183 -5.00 -10.50 -9.51
N ALA A 184 -5.18 -9.19 -9.35
CA ALA A 184 -6.44 -8.55 -9.71
C ALA A 184 -6.75 -8.75 -11.21
N PRO A 185 -8.01 -9.05 -11.61
CA PRO A 185 -8.36 -9.09 -13.02
C PRO A 185 -8.18 -7.70 -13.63
N THR A 186 -7.66 -7.67 -14.84
CA THR A 186 -7.51 -6.45 -15.63
C THR A 186 -8.87 -6.01 -16.13
N LEU A 187 -9.20 -4.73 -15.95
CA LEU A 187 -10.46 -4.13 -16.40
C LEU A 187 -10.14 -3.09 -17.48
N ALA A 188 -9.98 -3.55 -18.72
CA ALA A 188 -9.55 -2.71 -19.82
C ALA A 188 -10.14 -3.17 -21.15
N ASP A 189 -10.79 -2.24 -21.88
CA ASP A 189 -11.41 -2.54 -23.17
C ASP A 189 -10.46 -2.33 -24.35
N ASP A 190 -9.56 -1.37 -24.21
CA ASP A 190 -8.59 -0.94 -25.21
C ASP A 190 -7.20 -0.74 -24.58
N THR A 191 -6.22 -0.42 -25.43
CA THR A 191 -4.83 -0.15 -25.01
C THR A 191 -4.73 1.03 -24.04
N THR A 192 -5.59 2.06 -24.21
CA THR A 192 -5.64 3.24 -23.34
C THR A 192 -6.10 2.88 -21.92
N SER A 193 -7.17 2.10 -21.82
CA SER A 193 -7.76 1.62 -20.57
C SER A 193 -6.82 0.66 -19.85
N LEU A 194 -6.09 -0.17 -20.59
CA LEU A 194 -5.05 -1.04 -20.05
C LEU A 194 -3.88 -0.25 -19.44
N ALA A 195 -3.47 0.82 -20.13
CA ALA A 195 -2.47 1.73 -19.61
C ALA A 195 -2.91 2.38 -18.29
N ILE A 196 -4.19 2.78 -18.20
CA ILE A 196 -4.78 3.32 -16.97
C ILE A 196 -4.89 2.25 -15.88
N ASP A 197 -5.27 1.01 -16.23
CA ASP A 197 -5.28 -0.13 -15.30
C ASP A 197 -3.92 -0.31 -14.63
N THR A 198 -2.87 -0.44 -15.45
CA THR A 198 -1.50 -0.62 -14.98
C THR A 198 -1.05 0.56 -14.12
N ARG A 199 -1.42 1.78 -14.51
CA ARG A 199 -1.12 3.01 -13.77
C ARG A 199 -1.78 3.03 -12.40
N LEU A 200 -3.05 2.65 -12.34
CA LEU A 200 -3.82 2.57 -11.11
C LEU A 200 -3.27 1.52 -10.15
N ARG A 201 -2.92 0.32 -10.65
CA ARG A 201 -2.27 -0.71 -9.83
C ARG A 201 -0.92 -0.26 -9.27
N ARG A 202 -0.14 0.45 -10.08
CA ARG A 202 1.13 1.01 -9.59
C ARG A 202 0.88 2.09 -8.54
N SER A 203 -0.15 2.92 -8.67
CA SER A 203 -0.57 3.82 -7.57
C SER A 203 -0.92 3.02 -6.32
N ASP A 204 -1.72 1.96 -6.45
CA ASP A 204 -2.12 1.10 -5.33
C ASP A 204 -0.89 0.50 -4.61
N LEU A 205 0.15 0.08 -5.35
CA LEU A 205 1.41 -0.41 -4.77
C LEU A 205 2.12 0.63 -3.90
N TYR A 206 2.17 1.88 -4.35
CA TYR A 206 2.81 2.96 -3.60
C TYR A 206 1.94 3.46 -2.44
N ASP A 207 0.62 3.58 -2.64
CA ASP A 207 -0.31 4.06 -1.62
C ASP A 207 -0.48 3.05 -0.47
N LEU A 208 -0.32 1.76 -0.76
CA LEU A 208 -0.43 0.66 0.20
C LEU A 208 0.93 0.04 0.52
N CYS A 209 2.01 0.82 0.44
CA CYS A 209 3.35 0.33 0.73
C CYS A 209 3.59 0.33 2.26
N PRO A 210 3.85 -0.82 2.89
CA PRO A 210 4.21 -0.89 4.30
C PRO A 210 5.67 -0.49 4.56
N ALA A 211 6.37 0.14 3.62
CA ALA A 211 7.67 0.76 3.90
C ALA A 211 7.59 1.80 5.03
N VAL A 212 6.41 2.39 5.27
CA VAL A 212 6.15 3.25 6.44
C VAL A 212 6.40 2.50 7.76
N CYS A 213 6.25 1.18 7.81
CA CYS A 213 6.54 0.39 9.02
C CYS A 213 8.03 0.44 9.42
N VAL A 214 8.93 0.84 8.50
CA VAL A 214 10.36 1.05 8.81
C VAL A 214 10.58 2.31 9.67
N LEU A 215 9.64 3.25 9.68
CA LEU A 215 9.72 4.44 10.53
C LEU A 215 9.41 4.14 11.99
N ILE A 216 8.74 3.03 12.25
CA ILE A 216 8.14 2.77 13.54
C ILE A 216 9.19 2.51 14.64
N PRO A 217 10.30 1.80 14.39
CA PRO A 217 11.42 1.78 15.34
C PRO A 217 11.98 3.16 15.67
N LEU A 218 11.78 4.18 14.82
CA LEU A 218 12.18 5.55 15.16
C LEU A 218 11.37 6.15 16.31
N THR A 219 10.18 5.62 16.63
CA THR A 219 9.44 6.11 17.80
C THR A 219 10.18 5.79 19.10
N ASP A 220 11.04 4.77 19.09
CA ASP A 220 11.87 4.44 20.24
C ASP A 220 12.86 5.56 20.58
N PHE A 221 13.21 6.44 19.62
CA PHE A 221 14.08 7.61 19.88
C PHE A 221 13.45 8.57 20.89
N LEU A 222 12.13 8.60 20.97
CA LEU A 222 11.39 9.53 21.80
C LEU A 222 11.10 8.98 23.21
N GLN A 223 11.27 7.67 23.42
CA GLN A 223 10.69 6.99 24.58
C GLN A 223 11.69 6.17 25.39
N ARG A 224 12.83 5.73 24.86
CA ARG A 224 13.73 4.77 25.54
C ARG A 224 15.21 5.03 25.31
N ASP A 225 16.02 4.49 26.23
CA ASP A 225 17.47 4.28 26.04
C ASP A 225 17.67 3.27 24.90
N GLN A 226 17.75 3.78 23.69
CA GLN A 226 18.03 2.98 22.52
C GLN A 226 19.38 2.25 22.64
N PRO A 227 19.58 1.16 21.88
CA PRO A 227 20.91 0.61 21.69
C PRO A 227 21.81 1.68 21.04
N ALA A 228 22.54 2.44 21.86
CA ALA A 228 23.35 3.59 21.47
C ALA A 228 24.23 3.37 20.21
N PRO A 229 24.86 2.20 19.99
CA PRO A 229 25.65 1.98 18.77
C PRO A 229 24.81 1.84 17.49
N TYR A 230 23.50 1.55 17.58
CA TYR A 230 22.60 1.33 16.44
C TYR A 230 21.67 2.51 16.14
N THR A 231 21.59 3.49 17.04
CA THR A 231 20.89 4.78 16.87
C THR A 231 21.10 5.38 15.47
N TRP A 232 22.34 5.68 15.10
CA TRP A 232 22.63 6.32 13.80
C TRP A 232 22.42 5.39 12.59
N PRO A 233 22.84 4.11 12.62
CA PRO A 233 22.49 3.14 11.58
C PRO A 233 20.98 3.03 11.32
N MET A 234 20.16 2.98 12.38
CA MET A 234 18.70 2.90 12.25
C MET A 234 18.10 4.18 11.67
N ALA A 235 18.55 5.34 12.13
CA ALA A 235 18.13 6.62 11.58
C ALA A 235 18.51 6.77 10.09
N GLY A 236 19.75 6.40 9.74
CA GLY A 236 20.23 6.41 8.36
C GLY A 236 19.45 5.45 7.45
N HIS A 237 19.17 4.24 7.93
CA HIS A 237 18.33 3.26 7.23
C HIS A 237 16.91 3.78 6.98
N ALA A 238 16.27 4.34 8.01
CA ALA A 238 14.92 4.88 7.86
C ALA A 238 14.89 6.09 6.92
N ALA A 239 15.87 6.99 7.02
CA ALA A 239 16.01 8.12 6.11
C ALA A 239 16.20 7.65 4.65
N LEU A 240 17.04 6.63 4.43
CA LEU A 240 17.26 6.04 3.11
C LEU A 240 15.98 5.38 2.57
N ALA A 241 15.33 4.53 3.36
CA ALA A 241 14.10 3.85 2.96
C ALA A 241 12.98 4.85 2.61
N MET A 242 12.81 5.88 3.44
CA MET A 242 11.83 6.95 3.19
C MET A 242 12.20 7.82 2.00
N GLY A 243 13.46 8.18 1.84
CA GLY A 243 13.94 8.95 0.69
C GLY A 243 13.66 8.21 -0.61
N LEU A 244 13.99 6.91 -0.68
CA LEU A 244 13.72 6.09 -1.85
C LEU A 244 12.22 5.97 -2.12
N PHE A 245 11.43 5.72 -1.08
CA PHE A 245 9.97 5.64 -1.20
C PHE A 245 9.36 6.96 -1.67
N ALA A 246 9.74 8.09 -1.07
CA ALA A 246 9.24 9.42 -1.42
C ALA A 246 9.61 9.81 -2.84
N ILE A 247 10.86 9.55 -3.28
CA ILE A 247 11.29 9.76 -4.66
C ILE A 247 10.45 8.90 -5.62
N GLY A 248 10.31 7.61 -5.33
CA GLY A 248 9.48 6.70 -6.12
C GLY A 248 8.02 7.17 -6.22
N TRP A 249 7.43 7.55 -5.09
CA TRP A 249 6.07 8.07 -5.01
C TRP A 249 5.89 9.39 -5.75
N LEU A 250 6.82 10.34 -5.64
CA LEU A 250 6.78 11.61 -6.38
C LEU A 250 6.93 11.38 -7.89
N ARG A 251 7.91 10.57 -8.31
CA ARG A 251 8.09 10.19 -9.72
C ARG A 251 6.82 9.54 -10.27
N GLN A 252 6.23 8.65 -9.47
CA GLN A 252 4.97 8.02 -9.81
C GLN A 252 3.87 9.09 -9.90
N ARG A 253 3.67 9.96 -8.92
CA ARG A 253 2.61 10.99 -8.92
C ARG A 253 2.68 11.91 -10.14
N HIS A 254 3.87 12.32 -10.56
CA HIS A 254 4.08 13.24 -11.68
C HIS A 254 4.21 12.59 -13.05
N ARG A 255 4.21 11.25 -13.15
CA ARG A 255 4.33 10.57 -14.44
C ARG A 255 3.11 10.88 -15.33
N PRO A 256 3.32 11.37 -16.57
CA PRO A 256 2.22 11.66 -17.49
C PRO A 256 1.46 10.39 -17.84
N LEU A 257 0.20 10.57 -18.26
CA LEU A 257 -0.56 9.48 -18.87
C LEU A 257 0.03 9.17 -20.26
N PRO A 258 0.01 7.91 -20.70
CA PRO A 258 0.44 7.57 -22.06
C PRO A 258 -0.44 8.26 -23.12
N ALA A 259 -0.01 8.31 -24.37
CA ALA A 259 -0.90 8.76 -25.44
C ALA A 259 -2.04 7.74 -25.61
N GLY A 260 -3.27 8.22 -25.82
CA GLY A 260 -4.44 7.35 -25.99
C GLY A 260 -5.74 8.11 -26.11
N HIS A 261 -6.80 7.41 -26.51
CA HIS A 261 -8.15 7.97 -26.58
C HIS A 261 -8.84 7.81 -25.23
N TYR A 262 -8.92 8.91 -24.48
CA TYR A 262 -9.50 8.94 -23.12
C TYR A 262 -11.00 9.28 -23.11
N GLY A 263 -11.54 9.68 -24.26
CA GLY A 263 -12.84 10.30 -24.42
C GLY A 263 -12.84 11.33 -25.54
N THR A 264 -13.99 11.97 -25.75
CA THR A 264 -14.13 13.16 -26.61
C THR A 264 -14.01 14.44 -25.80
#